data_AF-A0A9P3JK29-F1
#
_entry.id   AF-A0A9P3JK29-F1
#
_cell.length_a   1.000
_cell.length_b   1.000
_cell.length_c   1.000
_cell.angle_alpha   90.00
_cell.angle_beta   90.00
_cell.angle_gamma   90.00
#
_symmetry.space_group_name_H-M   'P 1'
#
loop_
_entity.id
_entity.type
_entity.pdbx_description
1 polymer ?
#
loop_
_entity_poly.entity_id
_entity_poly.type
_entity_poly.pdbx_seq_one_letter_code
_entity_poly.pdbx_strand_id
1 'polypeptide(L)'
;MYGNDTMYMLFRLHHTLYERILSAKVNARASEEKYRALNHSDPPDLYARFLEVLYNLLDGQIDNTRFEDECRAAIGTQSYVLFTIDKLIYRLVKQLQACAGDEVGAKLQQLHEYEVAKGAGGYVDMVYQANACALMHDDSLYRIELLAQQPGEGVLTVQLMEGGPEKVEVPAAAMESAFLEYLWHFLHSPPAHATDRAHVFLARNVRKASSSTSKRGRSKEDEERAALESVLILNGLECKLSCVTSKVSYVLDTEDYLLRHKKKRQPKSAAQALSHKAQGTGGTQGLADRSQRAARRLRRYQQWISAGVPPASSS
;
A
#
# COMPACT_ATOMS: atom_id res chain seq x y z
N MET A 1 8.61 11.60 -9.51
CA MET A 1 9.06 13.00 -9.66
C MET A 1 7.85 13.92 -9.70
N TYR A 2 8.00 15.19 -9.30
CA TYR A 2 6.99 16.21 -9.57
C TYR A 2 7.29 16.97 -10.86
N GLY A 3 6.27 17.39 -11.57
CA GLY A 3 6.35 18.16 -12.82
C GLY A 3 5.22 19.17 -12.93
N ASN A 4 5.36 20.11 -13.86
CA ASN A 4 4.38 21.15 -14.17
C ASN A 4 3.56 20.82 -15.43
N ASP A 5 2.69 21.74 -15.84
CA ASP A 5 1.86 21.60 -17.05
C ASP A 5 2.69 21.31 -18.31
N THR A 6 3.85 21.95 -18.46
CA THR A 6 4.76 21.76 -19.61
C THR A 6 5.19 20.30 -19.73
N MET A 7 5.60 19.71 -18.60
CA MET A 7 6.00 18.30 -18.51
C MET A 7 4.80 17.35 -18.72
N TYR A 8 3.65 17.65 -18.11
CA TYR A 8 2.42 16.86 -18.30
C TYR A 8 2.02 16.78 -19.77
N MET A 9 1.99 17.93 -20.46
CA MET A 9 1.65 18.01 -21.87
C MET A 9 2.63 17.23 -22.75
N LEU A 10 3.93 17.25 -22.42
CA LEU A 10 4.94 16.44 -23.12
C LEU A 10 4.60 14.94 -23.04
N PHE A 11 4.34 14.42 -21.84
CA PHE A 11 3.98 13.01 -21.65
C PHE A 11 2.67 12.66 -22.34
N ARG A 12 1.68 13.56 -22.33
CA ARG A 12 0.39 13.32 -22.99
C ARG A 12 0.52 13.24 -24.51
N LEU A 13 1.32 14.13 -25.11
CA LEU A 13 1.62 14.12 -26.54
C LEU A 13 2.43 12.89 -26.93
N HIS A 14 3.44 12.53 -26.13
CA HIS A 14 4.25 11.34 -26.34
C HIS A 14 3.40 10.05 -26.30
N HIS A 15 2.54 9.92 -25.29
CA HIS A 15 1.62 8.79 -25.19
C HIS A 15 0.67 8.71 -26.40
N THR A 16 0.12 9.85 -26.83
CA THR A 16 -0.75 9.89 -28.02
C THR A 16 0.03 9.46 -29.27
N LEU A 17 1.27 9.89 -29.44
CA LEU A 17 2.10 9.49 -30.57
C LEU A 17 2.39 7.99 -30.54
N TYR A 18 2.76 7.47 -29.37
CA TYR A 18 3.02 6.06 -29.16
C TYR A 18 1.81 5.18 -29.52
N GLU A 19 0.61 5.53 -29.03
CA GLU A 19 -0.64 4.82 -29.34
C GLU A 19 -0.90 4.76 -30.85
N ARG A 20 -0.66 5.85 -31.57
CA ARG A 20 -0.86 5.90 -33.02
C ARG A 20 0.14 5.03 -33.77
N ILE A 21 1.42 5.09 -33.41
CA ILE A 21 2.48 4.26 -34.00
C ILE A 21 2.25 2.78 -33.69
N LEU A 22 1.82 2.47 -32.46
CA LEU A 22 1.47 1.11 -32.05
C LEU A 22 0.28 0.59 -32.87
N SER A 23 -0.76 1.40 -33.06
CA SER A 23 -1.89 1.08 -33.92
C SER A 23 -1.44 0.80 -35.36
N ALA A 24 -0.53 1.61 -35.93
CA ALA A 24 0.05 1.34 -37.24
C ALA A 24 0.73 -0.04 -37.30
N LYS A 25 1.53 -0.37 -36.28
CA LYS A 25 2.25 -1.65 -36.19
C LYS A 25 1.32 -2.85 -36.08
N VAL A 26 0.28 -2.77 -35.24
CA VAL A 26 -0.70 -3.83 -35.06
C VAL A 26 -1.49 -4.06 -36.35
N ASN A 27 -1.95 -2.98 -36.99
CA ASN A 27 -2.72 -3.08 -38.22
C ASN A 27 -1.86 -3.53 -39.41
N ALA A 28 -0.59 -3.12 -39.49
CA ALA A 28 0.35 -3.61 -40.50
C ALA A 28 0.54 -5.14 -40.38
N ARG A 29 0.78 -5.65 -39.16
CA ARG A 29 0.88 -7.10 -38.92
C ARG A 29 -0.40 -7.84 -39.30
N ALA A 30 -1.57 -7.30 -38.95
CA ALA A 30 -2.84 -7.91 -39.34
C ALA A 30 -3.04 -7.96 -40.86
N SER A 31 -2.57 -6.94 -41.59
CA SER A 31 -2.60 -6.91 -43.06
C SER A 31 -1.61 -7.91 -43.69
N GLU A 32 -0.41 -8.05 -43.11
CA GLU A 32 0.57 -9.06 -43.52
C GLU A 32 0.04 -10.50 -43.32
N GLU A 33 -0.62 -10.77 -42.19
CA GLU A 33 -1.24 -12.07 -41.93
C GLU A 33 -2.34 -12.41 -42.94
N LYS A 34 -3.19 -11.44 -43.29
CA LYS A 34 -4.19 -11.60 -44.36
C LYS A 34 -3.55 -11.85 -45.72
N TYR A 35 -2.44 -11.17 -46.02
CA TYR A 35 -1.70 -11.40 -47.26
C TYR A 35 -1.14 -12.83 -47.33
N ARG A 36 -0.53 -13.33 -46.24
CA ARG A 36 -0.06 -14.72 -46.16
C ARG A 36 -1.18 -15.73 -46.42
N ALA A 37 -2.36 -15.48 -45.85
CA ALA A 37 -3.52 -16.35 -46.01
C ALA A 37 -4.05 -16.41 -47.45
N LEU A 38 -3.89 -15.34 -48.24
CA LEU A 38 -4.40 -15.25 -49.61
C LEU A 38 -3.39 -15.67 -50.68
N ASN A 39 -2.11 -15.28 -50.51
CA ASN A 39 -1.12 -15.37 -51.58
C ASN A 39 -0.06 -16.46 -51.36
N HIS A 40 -0.08 -17.15 -50.21
CA HIS A 40 0.87 -18.21 -49.84
C HIS A 40 2.35 -17.84 -50.05
N SER A 41 2.68 -16.54 -49.96
CA SER A 41 4.02 -15.97 -50.08
C SER A 41 4.31 -15.07 -48.88
N ASP A 42 5.59 -14.79 -48.64
CA ASP A 42 5.98 -13.86 -47.59
C ASP A 42 5.55 -12.43 -47.94
N PRO A 43 4.80 -11.75 -47.06
CA PRO A 43 4.37 -10.40 -47.28
C PRO A 43 5.57 -9.44 -47.15
N PRO A 44 5.57 -8.33 -47.89
CA PRO A 44 6.51 -7.24 -47.63
C PRO A 44 6.32 -6.70 -46.21
N ASP A 45 7.37 -6.18 -45.59
CA ASP A 45 7.29 -5.53 -44.27
C ASP A 45 6.51 -4.20 -44.41
N LEU A 46 5.21 -4.27 -44.11
CA LEU A 46 4.28 -3.16 -44.28
C LEU A 46 4.53 -2.07 -43.23
N TYR A 47 5.03 -2.45 -42.05
CA TYR A 47 5.37 -1.48 -41.01
C TYR A 47 6.63 -0.69 -41.38
N ALA A 48 7.66 -1.35 -41.90
CA ALA A 48 8.85 -0.68 -42.42
C ALA A 48 8.52 0.28 -43.56
N ARG A 49 7.66 -0.15 -44.50
CA ARG A 49 7.15 0.73 -45.57
C ARG A 49 6.40 1.94 -45.01
N PHE A 50 5.55 1.75 -44.01
CA PHE A 50 4.86 2.86 -43.35
C PHE A 50 5.86 3.86 -42.75
N LEU A 51 6.90 3.39 -42.07
CA LEU A 51 7.92 4.27 -41.49
C LEU A 51 8.65 5.08 -42.55
N GLU A 52 9.00 4.47 -43.68
CA GLU A 52 9.62 5.17 -44.82
C GLU A 52 8.71 6.28 -45.36
N VAL A 53 7.43 5.98 -45.57
CA VAL A 53 6.43 6.95 -46.02
C VAL A 53 6.25 8.07 -45.01
N LEU A 54 6.26 7.76 -43.71
CA LEU A 54 6.22 8.77 -42.65
C LEU A 54 7.45 9.68 -42.67
N TYR A 55 8.66 9.12 -42.83
CA TYR A 55 9.87 9.94 -42.95
C TYR A 55 9.84 10.84 -44.17
N ASN A 56 9.38 10.33 -45.32
CA ASN A 56 9.20 11.11 -46.54
C ASN A 56 8.21 12.28 -46.35
N LEU A 57 7.16 12.10 -45.54
CA LEU A 57 6.23 13.19 -45.20
C LEU A 57 6.93 14.25 -44.33
N LEU A 58 7.70 13.82 -43.32
CA LEU A 58 8.40 14.72 -42.40
C LEU A 58 9.52 15.52 -43.10
N ASP A 59 10.17 14.91 -44.10
CA ASP A 59 11.18 15.55 -44.95
C ASP A 59 10.58 16.41 -46.08
N GLY A 60 9.24 16.49 -46.15
CA GLY A 60 8.51 17.27 -47.15
C GLY A 60 8.60 16.73 -48.58
N GLN A 61 8.97 15.46 -48.76
CA GLN A 61 9.09 14.81 -50.07
C GLN A 61 7.72 14.40 -50.64
N ILE A 62 6.75 14.13 -49.77
CA ILE A 62 5.37 13.84 -50.13
C ILE A 62 4.42 14.77 -49.39
N ASP A 63 3.25 15.03 -49.99
CA ASP A 63 2.18 15.80 -49.36
C ASP A 63 1.29 14.90 -48.48
N ASN A 64 0.41 15.53 -47.70
CA ASN A 64 -0.46 14.80 -46.79
C ASN A 64 -1.41 13.86 -47.55
N THR A 65 -1.97 14.29 -48.70
CA THR A 65 -2.84 13.46 -49.54
C THR A 65 -2.18 12.14 -49.93
N ARG A 66 -0.96 12.21 -50.47
CA ARG A 66 -0.21 11.01 -50.87
C ARG A 66 0.16 10.13 -49.68
N PHE A 67 0.52 10.73 -48.55
CA PHE A 67 0.77 9.99 -47.31
C PHE A 67 -0.46 9.18 -46.86
N GLU A 68 -1.65 9.80 -46.86
CA GLU A 68 -2.88 9.11 -46.46
C GLU A 68 -3.18 7.91 -47.38
N ASP A 69 -3.01 8.09 -48.69
CA ASP A 69 -3.27 7.04 -49.68
C ASP A 69 -2.30 5.86 -49.54
N GLU A 70 -1.01 6.12 -49.35
CA GLU A 70 -0.01 5.08 -49.05
C GLU A 70 -0.32 4.34 -47.73
N CYS A 71 -0.76 5.07 -46.70
CA CYS A 71 -1.17 4.46 -45.43
C CYS A 71 -2.41 3.57 -45.60
N ARG A 72 -3.40 3.98 -46.40
CA ARG A 72 -4.56 3.14 -46.75
C ARG A 72 -4.14 1.89 -47.53
N ALA A 73 -3.19 2.02 -48.45
CA ALA A 73 -2.69 0.89 -49.24
C ALA A 73 -1.93 -0.13 -48.38
N ALA A 74 -1.12 0.34 -47.42
CA ALA A 74 -0.30 -0.53 -46.57
C ALA A 74 -1.07 -1.11 -45.38
N ILE A 75 -1.87 -0.30 -44.68
CA ILE A 75 -2.45 -0.65 -43.37
C ILE A 75 -3.98 -0.86 -43.46
N GLY A 76 -4.60 -0.42 -44.55
CA GLY A 76 -6.04 -0.55 -44.78
C GLY A 76 -6.85 0.58 -44.16
N THR A 77 -8.13 0.33 -43.92
CA THR A 77 -9.10 1.36 -43.50
C THR A 77 -8.84 1.96 -42.13
N GLN A 78 -8.10 1.26 -41.24
CA GLN A 78 -7.76 1.73 -39.89
C GLN A 78 -6.63 2.78 -39.87
N SER A 79 -6.08 3.14 -41.03
CA SER A 79 -4.99 4.11 -41.15
C SER A 79 -5.39 5.55 -40.82
N TYR A 80 -6.69 5.86 -40.72
CA TYR A 80 -7.18 7.22 -40.49
C TYR A 80 -6.63 7.88 -39.21
N VAL A 81 -6.25 7.09 -38.21
CA VAL A 81 -5.62 7.58 -36.98
C VAL A 81 -4.27 8.28 -37.26
N LEU A 82 -3.62 7.92 -38.37
CA LEU A 82 -2.28 8.37 -38.76
C LEU A 82 -2.30 9.67 -39.57
N PHE A 83 -3.42 10.09 -40.15
CA PHE A 83 -3.48 11.23 -41.09
C PHE A 83 -3.10 12.59 -40.49
N THR A 84 -3.04 12.66 -39.16
CA THR A 84 -2.62 13.87 -38.43
C THR A 84 -1.38 13.63 -37.56
N ILE A 85 -0.61 12.58 -37.86
CA ILE A 85 0.60 12.24 -37.10
C ILE A 85 1.71 13.30 -37.28
N ASP A 86 1.79 13.93 -38.45
CA ASP A 86 2.66 15.06 -38.76
C ASP A 86 2.44 16.24 -37.79
N LYS A 87 1.18 16.65 -37.62
CA LYS A 87 0.79 17.73 -36.72
C LYS A 87 1.04 17.37 -35.27
N LEU A 88 0.87 16.10 -34.91
CA LEU A 88 1.16 15.60 -33.57
C LEU A 88 2.67 15.64 -33.28
N ILE A 89 3.50 15.19 -34.22
CA ILE A 89 4.97 15.24 -34.12
C ILE A 89 5.42 16.70 -34.02
N TYR A 90 4.88 17.60 -34.85
CA TYR A 90 5.17 19.03 -34.77
C TYR A 90 4.84 19.61 -33.37
N ARG A 91 3.66 19.30 -32.83
CA ARG A 91 3.27 19.73 -31.47
C ARG A 91 4.20 19.14 -30.40
N LEU A 92 4.59 17.88 -30.53
CA LEU A 92 5.52 17.23 -29.60
C LEU A 92 6.89 17.92 -29.62
N VAL A 93 7.44 18.22 -30.81
CA VAL A 93 8.71 18.93 -30.95
C VAL A 93 8.63 20.34 -30.35
N LYS A 94 7.53 21.07 -30.60
CA LYS A 94 7.29 22.37 -29.97
C LYS A 94 7.19 22.29 -28.46
N GLN A 95 6.52 21.27 -27.93
CA GLN A 95 6.43 21.05 -26.50
C GLN A 95 7.78 20.70 -25.89
N LEU A 96 8.61 19.91 -26.57
CA LEU A 96 9.96 19.58 -26.13
C LEU A 96 10.85 20.81 -26.08
N GLN A 97 10.74 21.71 -27.06
CA GLN A 97 11.41 23.01 -27.04
C GLN A 97 10.94 23.88 -25.87
N ALA A 98 9.64 23.88 -25.57
CA ALA A 98 9.09 24.59 -24.41
C ALA A 98 9.64 24.02 -23.08
N CYS A 99 9.66 22.68 -22.93
CA CYS A 99 10.27 22.03 -21.76
C CYS A 99 11.75 22.40 -21.60
N ALA A 100 12.51 22.48 -22.69
CA ALA A 100 13.93 22.82 -22.64
C ALA A 100 14.19 24.27 -22.20
N GLY A 101 13.26 25.18 -22.45
CA GLY A 101 13.33 26.57 -21.99
C GLY A 101 12.66 26.82 -20.63
N ASP A 102 12.11 25.79 -20.00
CA ASP A 102 11.33 25.91 -18.77
C ASP A 102 12.23 25.89 -17.53
N GLU A 103 12.48 27.08 -16.97
CA GLU A 103 13.30 27.24 -15.78
C GLU A 103 12.69 26.57 -14.53
N VAL A 104 11.36 26.56 -14.41
CA VAL A 104 10.67 25.95 -13.27
C VAL A 104 10.75 24.43 -13.39
N GLY A 105 10.52 23.90 -14.60
CA GLY A 105 10.73 22.48 -14.91
C GLY A 105 12.15 22.01 -14.58
N ALA A 106 13.17 22.80 -14.93
CA ALA A 106 14.56 22.50 -14.59
C ALA A 106 14.82 22.46 -13.08
N LYS A 107 14.25 23.40 -12.31
CA LYS A 107 14.35 23.40 -10.83
C LYS A 107 13.65 22.20 -10.21
N LEU A 108 12.47 21.81 -10.71
CA LEU A 108 11.75 20.61 -10.25
C LEU A 108 12.55 19.33 -10.51
N GLN A 109 13.22 19.25 -11.67
CA GLN A 109 14.12 18.13 -11.97
C GLN A 109 15.32 18.08 -11.01
N GLN A 110 15.98 19.21 -10.77
CA GLN A 110 17.08 19.29 -9.79
C GLN A 110 16.63 18.90 -8.38
N LEU A 111 15.43 19.33 -7.97
CA LEU A 111 14.85 18.93 -6.69
C LEU A 111 14.61 17.41 -6.64
N HIS A 112 14.14 16.80 -7.73
CA HIS A 112 13.99 15.36 -7.80
C HIS A 112 15.33 14.62 -7.65
N GLU A 113 16.36 15.06 -8.38
CA GLU A 113 17.71 14.50 -8.31
C GLU A 113 18.28 14.61 -6.90
N TYR A 114 18.06 15.75 -6.23
CA TYR A 114 18.45 15.96 -4.83
C TYR A 114 17.75 15.00 -3.87
N GLU A 115 16.43 14.81 -4.00
CA GLU A 115 15.69 13.89 -3.14
C GLU A 115 16.06 12.42 -3.37
N VAL A 116 16.33 12.04 -4.63
CA VAL A 116 16.82 10.69 -4.95
C VAL A 116 18.22 10.46 -4.35
N ALA A 117 19.08 11.48 -4.36
CA ALA A 117 20.42 11.40 -3.80
C ALA A 117 20.45 11.23 -2.26
N LYS A 118 19.40 11.62 -1.53
CA LYS A 118 19.31 11.43 -0.07
C LYS A 118 19.26 9.96 0.37
N GLY A 119 18.89 9.04 -0.51
CA GLY A 119 18.85 7.60 -0.23
C GLY A 119 17.76 7.15 0.76
N ALA A 120 17.82 5.86 1.13
CA ALA A 120 16.82 5.20 1.97
C ALA A 120 16.93 5.66 3.44
N GLY A 121 16.24 6.76 3.78
CA GLY A 121 16.14 7.28 5.14
C GLY A 121 15.90 8.79 5.23
N GLY A 122 16.20 9.53 4.16
CA GLY A 122 15.98 10.99 4.09
C GLY A 122 14.82 11.42 3.17
N TYR A 123 14.22 10.49 2.44
CA TYR A 123 13.09 10.76 1.55
C TYR A 123 11.80 10.87 2.35
N VAL A 124 11.26 12.09 2.45
CA VAL A 124 9.94 12.36 3.03
C VAL A 124 9.07 12.99 1.97
N ASP A 125 8.14 12.22 1.42
CA ASP A 125 7.29 12.59 0.28
C ASP A 125 6.53 13.91 0.51
N MET A 126 6.03 14.12 1.74
CA MET A 126 5.34 15.37 2.12
C MET A 126 6.25 16.60 2.04
N VAL A 127 7.52 16.47 2.43
CA VAL A 127 8.50 17.57 2.37
C VAL A 127 8.89 17.83 0.91
N TYR A 128 9.08 16.77 0.12
CA TYR A 128 9.34 16.90 -1.31
C TYR A 128 8.18 17.59 -2.04
N GLN A 129 6.93 17.21 -1.74
CA GLN A 129 5.75 17.88 -2.28
C GLN A 129 5.70 19.36 -1.88
N ALA A 130 5.90 19.69 -0.60
CA ALA A 130 5.90 21.08 -0.12
C ALA A 130 6.98 21.93 -0.81
N ASN A 131 8.18 21.38 -0.98
CA ASN A 131 9.28 22.04 -1.69
C ASN A 131 8.95 22.23 -3.17
N ALA A 132 8.31 21.24 -3.82
CA ALA A 132 7.87 21.36 -5.20
C ALA A 132 6.75 22.40 -5.35
N CYS A 133 5.76 22.42 -4.45
CA CYS A 133 4.72 23.45 -4.40
C CYS A 133 5.31 24.86 -4.22
N ALA A 134 6.33 25.03 -3.37
CA ALA A 134 6.96 26.34 -3.18
C ALA A 134 7.68 26.87 -4.42
N LEU A 135 8.08 26.00 -5.34
CA LEU A 135 8.64 26.37 -6.65
C LEU A 135 7.57 26.73 -7.68
N MET A 136 6.32 26.31 -7.43
CA MET A 136 5.17 26.56 -8.30
C MET A 136 4.44 27.81 -7.81
N HIS A 137 4.34 28.83 -8.66
CA HIS A 137 3.64 30.08 -8.33
C HIS A 137 2.12 29.94 -8.57
N ASP A 138 1.46 29.06 -7.80
CA ASP A 138 0.05 28.66 -7.94
C ASP A 138 -0.31 27.86 -9.22
N ASP A 139 0.70 27.37 -9.94
CA ASP A 139 0.53 26.50 -11.11
C ASP A 139 0.20 25.05 -10.73
N SER A 140 -0.39 24.31 -11.68
CA SER A 140 -0.75 22.90 -11.49
C SER A 140 0.50 22.02 -11.29
N LEU A 141 0.53 21.28 -10.19
CA LEU A 141 1.59 20.34 -9.85
C LEU A 141 1.16 18.91 -10.16
N TYR A 142 1.98 18.13 -10.85
CA TYR A 142 1.71 16.74 -11.20
C TYR A 142 2.74 15.81 -10.58
N ARG A 143 2.29 14.70 -10.00
CA ARG A 143 3.11 13.58 -9.57
C ARG A 143 3.22 12.58 -10.71
N ILE A 144 4.45 12.34 -11.16
CA ILE A 144 4.77 11.43 -12.26
C ILE A 144 5.58 10.26 -11.69
N GLU A 145 5.03 9.05 -11.77
CA GLU A 145 5.64 7.84 -11.22
C GLU A 145 5.64 6.69 -12.22
N LEU A 146 6.74 5.93 -12.25
CA LEU A 146 6.83 4.70 -13.02
C LEU A 146 6.71 3.52 -12.08
N LEU A 147 5.55 2.87 -12.08
CA LEU A 147 5.29 1.64 -11.33
C LEU A 147 5.75 0.45 -12.17
N ALA A 148 6.93 -0.09 -11.86
CA ALA A 148 7.39 -1.36 -12.43
C ALA A 148 6.77 -2.53 -11.64
N GLN A 149 5.79 -3.22 -12.23
CA GLN A 149 5.16 -4.40 -11.60
C GLN A 149 5.90 -5.70 -12.00
N GLN A 150 6.42 -5.76 -13.22
CA GLN A 150 7.23 -6.86 -13.77
C GLN A 150 8.30 -6.33 -14.73
N PRO A 151 9.40 -7.08 -14.99
CA PRO A 151 10.38 -6.70 -15.99
C PRO A 151 9.74 -6.65 -17.38
N GLY A 152 9.57 -5.44 -17.92
CA GLY A 152 8.95 -5.18 -19.23
C GLY A 152 7.55 -4.55 -19.18
N GLU A 153 6.90 -4.54 -18.01
CA GLU A 153 5.61 -3.88 -17.79
C GLU A 153 5.74 -2.79 -16.72
N GLY A 154 6.08 -1.59 -17.20
CA GLY A 154 6.09 -0.36 -16.40
C GLY A 154 4.85 0.47 -16.71
N VAL A 155 4.08 0.84 -15.69
CA VAL A 155 2.95 1.76 -15.82
C VAL A 155 3.40 3.14 -15.38
N LEU A 156 3.37 4.10 -16.31
CA LEU A 156 3.58 5.51 -15.98
C LEU A 156 2.25 6.11 -15.49
N THR A 157 2.19 6.49 -14.22
CA THR A 157 1.06 7.22 -13.64
C THR A 157 1.38 8.71 -13.60
N VAL A 158 0.39 9.53 -13.93
CA VAL A 158 0.45 10.98 -13.79
C VAL A 158 -0.77 11.44 -13.02
N GLN A 159 -0.56 11.94 -11.81
CA GLN A 159 -1.61 12.39 -10.91
C GLN A 159 -1.51 13.90 -10.72
N LEU A 160 -2.60 14.61 -10.93
CA LEU A 160 -2.70 16.02 -10.54
C LEU A 160 -2.70 16.08 -9.01
N MET A 161 -1.76 16.83 -8.45
CA MET A 161 -1.68 17.11 -7.03
C MET A 161 -2.50 18.35 -6.75
N GLU A 162 -3.53 18.23 -5.92
CA GLU A 162 -4.23 19.39 -5.40
C GLU A 162 -3.29 20.14 -4.46
N GLY A 163 -3.00 21.41 -4.75
CA GLY A 163 -1.98 22.13 -4.00
C GLY A 163 -1.83 23.61 -4.34
N GLY A 164 -2.90 24.38 -4.21
CA GLY A 164 -2.76 25.65 -3.49
C GLY A 164 -3.21 25.39 -2.06
N PRO A 165 -2.65 26.03 -1.02
CA PRO A 165 -3.41 26.14 0.20
C PRO A 165 -4.73 26.77 -0.22
N GLU A 166 -5.85 26.04 -0.10
CA GLU A 166 -7.03 26.74 0.37
C GLU A 166 -6.51 27.59 1.53
N LYS A 167 -6.88 28.87 1.61
CA LYS A 167 -6.69 29.62 2.84
C LYS A 167 -7.48 28.91 3.93
N VAL A 168 -7.03 27.75 4.37
CA VAL A 168 -7.04 27.34 5.74
C VAL A 168 -6.24 28.46 6.37
N GLU A 169 -6.94 29.53 6.73
CA GLU A 169 -6.52 30.37 7.83
C GLU A 169 -6.12 29.38 8.90
N VAL A 170 -4.82 29.14 8.99
CA VAL A 170 -4.21 28.34 10.02
C VAL A 170 -4.73 28.98 11.30
N PRO A 171 -5.69 28.36 12.01
CA PRO A 171 -6.08 28.89 13.30
C PRO A 171 -4.78 28.98 14.09
N ALA A 172 -4.56 30.02 14.89
CA ALA A 172 -3.32 30.22 15.64
C ALA A 172 -2.93 29.05 16.60
N ALA A 173 -3.68 27.95 16.57
CA ALA A 173 -3.44 26.66 17.16
C ALA A 173 -3.16 25.53 16.12
N ALA A 174 -2.66 25.83 14.91
CA ALA A 174 -2.18 24.77 14.03
C ALA A 174 -1.04 24.04 14.72
N MET A 175 -1.27 22.73 14.90
CA MET A 175 -0.35 21.75 15.44
C MET A 175 1.10 22.08 15.15
N GLU A 176 1.89 22.24 16.22
CA GLU A 176 3.34 22.34 16.18
C GLU A 176 3.91 21.28 15.22
N SER A 177 4.88 21.67 14.39
CA SER A 177 5.59 20.77 13.47
C SER A 177 6.07 19.49 14.18
N ALA A 178 6.50 19.62 15.44
CA ALA A 178 6.89 18.49 16.30
C ALA A 178 5.75 17.49 16.57
N PHE A 179 4.49 17.97 16.66
CA PHE A 179 3.32 17.11 16.84
C PHE A 179 2.92 16.41 15.54
N LEU A 180 3.05 17.07 14.38
CA LEU A 180 2.84 16.42 13.08
C LEU A 180 3.87 15.30 12.85
N GLU A 181 5.13 15.56 13.17
CA GLU A 181 6.21 14.58 13.12
C GLU A 181 5.96 13.42 14.09
N TYR A 182 5.53 13.72 15.32
CA TYR A 182 5.12 12.70 16.30
C TYR A 182 3.94 11.85 15.81
N LEU A 183 2.89 12.47 15.26
CA LEU A 183 1.69 11.77 14.79
C LEU A 183 2.02 10.88 13.59
N TRP A 184 2.86 11.37 12.68
CA TRP A 184 3.35 10.60 11.54
C TRP A 184 4.13 9.37 12.02
N HIS A 185 5.03 9.54 12.99
CA HIS A 185 5.79 8.45 13.59
C HIS A 185 4.90 7.49 14.39
N PHE A 186 3.85 7.97 15.07
CA PHE A 186 2.93 7.14 15.83
C PHE A 186 2.06 6.25 14.92
N LEU A 187 1.57 6.79 13.81
CA LEU A 187 0.71 6.06 12.87
C LEU A 187 1.48 5.07 11.99
N HIS A 188 2.75 5.36 11.70
CA HIS A 188 3.55 4.58 10.74
C HIS A 188 4.71 3.81 11.37
N SER A 189 4.96 3.95 12.67
CA SER A 189 5.91 3.08 13.36
C SER A 189 5.27 1.70 13.57
N PRO A 190 5.82 0.62 12.98
CA PRO A 190 5.40 -0.72 13.35
C PRO A 190 5.69 -0.94 14.84
N PRO A 191 4.89 -1.74 15.58
CA PRO A 191 5.15 -1.99 16.99
C PRO A 191 6.55 -2.59 17.10
N ALA A 192 7.49 -1.80 17.64
CA ALA A 192 8.89 -2.17 17.69
C ALA A 192 9.05 -3.52 18.40
N HIS A 193 9.37 -4.56 17.63
CA HIS A 193 9.93 -5.77 18.19
C HIS A 193 11.34 -5.46 18.72
N ALA A 194 11.39 -5.20 20.02
CA ALA A 194 12.29 -5.85 20.96
C ALA A 194 13.81 -5.78 20.70
N THR A 195 14.41 -4.62 20.89
CA THR A 195 15.76 -4.43 21.50
C THR A 195 15.76 -2.97 21.97
N ASP A 196 15.73 -2.58 23.23
CA ASP A 196 16.44 -3.02 24.41
C ASP A 196 15.62 -2.46 25.58
N ARG A 197 14.97 -3.31 26.38
CA ARG A 197 14.16 -2.86 27.52
C ARG A 197 14.95 -3.05 28.80
N ALA A 198 15.51 -1.94 29.29
CA ALA A 198 15.60 -1.73 30.73
C ALA A 198 14.23 -2.07 31.34
N HIS A 199 14.24 -3.07 32.20
CA HIS A 199 13.06 -3.78 32.67
C HIS A 199 12.16 -2.88 33.55
N VAL A 200 11.11 -2.29 32.98
CA VAL A 200 10.01 -1.68 33.76
C VAL A 200 8.85 -2.67 33.97
N PHE A 201 8.90 -3.85 33.34
CA PHE A 201 7.91 -4.90 33.55
C PHE A 201 8.45 -5.96 34.51
N LEU A 202 7.76 -6.15 35.64
CA LEU A 202 7.96 -7.34 36.48
C LEU A 202 7.77 -8.58 35.60
N ALA A 203 8.70 -9.53 35.70
CA ALA A 203 8.58 -10.82 35.04
C ALA A 203 7.28 -11.49 35.52
N ARG A 204 6.21 -11.37 34.72
CA ARG A 204 4.95 -12.06 35.00
C ARG A 204 5.27 -13.55 35.10
N ASN A 205 4.70 -14.22 36.10
CA ASN A 205 4.76 -15.68 36.30
C ASN A 205 4.03 -16.45 35.18
N VAL A 206 4.34 -16.17 33.93
CA VAL A 206 3.91 -16.94 32.77
C VAL A 206 4.77 -18.19 32.76
N ARG A 207 4.21 -19.31 33.24
CA ARG A 207 4.86 -20.61 33.05
C ARG A 207 4.98 -20.80 31.54
N LYS A 208 6.22 -20.85 31.03
CA LYS A 208 6.52 -21.27 29.66
C LYS A 208 5.68 -22.50 29.36
N ALA A 209 4.80 -22.41 28.36
CA ALA A 209 4.05 -23.55 27.88
C ALA A 209 5.08 -24.65 27.64
N SER A 210 4.95 -25.75 28.36
CA SER A 210 5.94 -26.81 28.37
C SER A 210 6.14 -27.29 26.94
N SER A 211 7.30 -26.99 26.37
CA SER A 211 7.82 -27.62 25.17
C SER A 211 7.95 -29.10 25.47
N SER A 212 6.91 -29.87 25.13
CA SER A 212 7.05 -31.31 24.94
C SER A 212 7.92 -31.50 23.71
N THR A 213 9.23 -31.63 23.95
CA THR A 213 10.14 -32.51 23.22
C THR A 213 9.73 -32.88 21.79
N SER A 214 10.03 -32.00 20.84
CA SER A 214 10.71 -32.36 19.59
C SER A 214 11.17 -31.08 18.89
N LYS A 215 12.34 -30.57 19.28
CA LYS A 215 12.99 -29.43 18.62
C LYS A 215 13.78 -29.96 17.42
N ARG A 216 13.14 -30.08 16.27
CA ARG A 216 13.82 -29.98 14.98
C ARG A 216 12.80 -29.73 13.87
N GLY A 217 12.86 -28.55 13.26
CA GLY A 217 12.23 -28.28 11.96
C GLY A 217 10.89 -27.54 11.93
N ARG A 218 10.37 -26.99 13.04
CA ARG A 218 9.17 -26.14 13.01
C ARG A 218 9.52 -24.68 12.79
N SER A 219 8.81 -24.02 11.87
CA SER A 219 8.96 -22.58 11.63
C SER A 219 8.44 -21.81 12.85
N LYS A 220 8.86 -20.55 13.00
CA LYS A 220 8.40 -19.66 14.08
C LYS A 220 6.86 -19.51 14.07
N GLU A 221 6.27 -19.56 12.88
CA GLU A 221 4.83 -19.49 12.64
C GLU A 221 4.08 -20.72 13.20
N ASP A 222 4.68 -21.91 13.16
CA ASP A 222 4.07 -23.13 13.71
C ASP A 222 4.00 -23.11 15.25
N GLU A 223 5.00 -22.50 15.90
CA GLU A 223 5.02 -22.34 17.36
C GLU A 223 3.96 -21.33 17.82
N GLU A 224 3.77 -20.24 17.06
CA GLU A 224 2.75 -19.22 17.32
C GLU A 224 1.34 -19.79 17.11
N ARG A 225 1.13 -20.56 16.04
CA ARG A 225 -0.14 -21.26 15.76
C ARG A 225 -0.49 -22.24 16.88
N ALA A 226 0.46 -23.03 17.35
CA ALA A 226 0.26 -23.96 18.47
C ALA A 226 -0.01 -23.23 19.82
N ALA A 227 0.57 -22.04 20.01
CA ALA A 227 0.32 -21.24 21.21
C ALA A 227 -1.10 -20.66 21.24
N LEU A 228 -1.70 -20.42 20.07
CA LEU A 228 -3.05 -19.88 19.89
C LEU A 228 -4.14 -20.97 19.96
N GLU A 229 -3.83 -22.25 19.70
CA GLU A 229 -4.81 -23.35 19.79
C GLU A 229 -5.50 -23.49 21.17
N SER A 230 -4.84 -23.03 22.24
CA SER A 230 -5.39 -23.08 23.61
C SER A 230 -6.14 -21.82 24.04
N VAL A 231 -6.22 -20.82 23.16
CA VAL A 231 -6.80 -19.50 23.44
C VAL A 231 -8.14 -19.40 22.72
N LEU A 232 -9.18 -19.15 23.50
CA LEU A 232 -10.51 -18.83 23.03
C LEU A 232 -10.70 -17.32 23.15
N ILE A 233 -10.96 -16.66 22.03
CA ILE A 233 -11.21 -15.22 21.95
C ILE A 233 -12.66 -15.05 21.49
N LEU A 234 -13.47 -14.38 22.30
CA LEU A 234 -14.82 -13.97 21.93
C LEU A 234 -14.84 -12.45 21.98
N ASN A 235 -14.93 -11.83 20.80
CA ASN A 235 -15.03 -10.38 20.67
C ASN A 235 -16.52 -10.01 20.63
N GLY A 236 -17.01 -9.44 21.71
CA GLY A 236 -18.41 -9.06 21.90
C GLY A 236 -18.59 -7.65 22.46
N LEU A 237 -17.50 -6.92 22.72
CA LEU A 237 -17.53 -5.54 23.20
C LEU A 237 -17.95 -4.60 22.07
N GLU A 238 -18.99 -3.82 22.30
CA GLU A 238 -19.46 -2.81 21.35
C GLU A 238 -19.08 -1.40 21.84
N CYS A 239 -18.66 -0.56 20.90
CA CYS A 239 -18.42 0.85 21.16
C CYS A 239 -19.10 1.73 20.11
N LYS A 240 -19.52 2.92 20.55
CA LYS A 240 -20.11 3.96 19.71
C LYS A 240 -19.17 5.15 19.67
N LEU A 241 -18.88 5.64 18.47
CA LEU A 241 -18.05 6.83 18.26
C LEU A 241 -18.93 8.00 17.84
N SER A 242 -18.81 9.12 18.56
CA SER A 242 -19.42 10.38 18.15
C SER A 242 -18.44 11.18 17.31
N CYS A 243 -18.68 11.28 16.00
CA CYS A 243 -17.82 12.03 15.08
C CYS A 243 -17.85 13.56 15.31
N VAL A 244 -18.82 14.07 16.07
CA VAL A 244 -18.96 15.50 16.39
C VAL A 244 -18.16 15.88 17.65
N THR A 245 -18.10 14.98 18.63
CA THR A 245 -17.43 15.25 19.91
C THR A 245 -16.11 14.51 20.07
N SER A 246 -15.77 13.64 19.11
CA SER A 246 -14.64 12.71 19.13
C SER A 246 -14.59 11.84 20.39
N LYS A 247 -15.74 11.62 21.05
CA LYS A 247 -15.86 10.76 22.23
C LYS A 247 -16.28 9.35 21.83
N VAL A 248 -15.69 8.37 22.51
CA VAL A 248 -16.04 6.96 22.40
C VAL A 248 -16.79 6.53 23.66
N SER A 249 -17.93 5.86 23.50
CA SER A 249 -18.70 5.27 24.60
C SER A 249 -18.89 3.76 24.40
N TYR A 250 -18.69 2.98 25.46
CA TYR A 250 -18.91 1.53 25.44
C TYR A 250 -20.36 1.20 25.73
N VAL A 251 -20.91 0.20 25.03
CA VAL A 251 -22.26 -0.30 25.28
C VAL A 251 -22.24 -1.17 26.53
N LEU A 252 -23.13 -0.88 27.48
CA LEU A 252 -23.25 -1.64 28.71
C LEU A 252 -23.64 -3.09 28.41
N ASP A 253 -23.18 -4.01 29.26
CA ASP A 253 -23.41 -5.45 29.13
C ASP A 253 -22.82 -6.11 27.86
N THR A 254 -21.89 -5.41 27.18
CA THR A 254 -21.03 -5.97 26.13
C THR A 254 -19.60 -6.11 26.63
N GLU A 255 -18.94 -7.20 26.31
CA GLU A 255 -17.59 -7.49 26.82
C GLU A 255 -16.82 -8.44 25.91
N ASP A 256 -15.49 -8.33 25.97
CA ASP A 256 -14.57 -9.24 25.28
C ASP A 256 -14.00 -10.26 26.25
N TYR A 257 -13.98 -11.52 25.83
CA TYR A 257 -13.42 -12.63 26.60
C TYR A 257 -12.18 -13.20 25.93
N LEU A 258 -11.06 -13.21 26.67
CA LEU A 258 -9.87 -13.98 26.31
C LEU A 258 -9.61 -15.04 27.37
N LEU A 259 -9.81 -16.31 26.99
CA LEU A 259 -9.69 -17.46 27.87
C LEU A 259 -8.60 -18.39 27.35
N ARG A 260 -7.65 -18.79 28.20
CA ARG A 260 -6.66 -19.82 27.86
C ARG A 260 -6.95 -21.11 28.61
N HIS A 261 -7.39 -22.15 27.90
CA HIS A 261 -7.61 -23.46 28.48
C HIS A 261 -6.26 -24.11 28.85
N LYS A 262 -6.03 -24.36 30.15
CA LYS A 262 -4.89 -25.16 30.59
C LYS A 262 -5.20 -26.64 30.40
N LYS A 263 -4.38 -27.38 29.65
CA LYS A 263 -4.40 -28.85 29.68
C LYS A 263 -4.15 -29.29 31.13
N LYS A 264 -5.08 -30.06 31.73
CA LYS A 264 -4.91 -30.66 33.06
C LYS A 264 -3.66 -31.56 33.03
N ARG A 265 -2.63 -31.23 33.81
CA ARG A 265 -1.52 -32.17 34.06
C ARG A 265 -2.04 -33.29 34.95
N GLN A 266 -1.85 -34.55 34.55
CA GLN A 266 -2.00 -35.65 35.49
C GLN A 266 -1.02 -35.46 36.66
N PRO A 267 -1.44 -35.70 37.91
CA PRO A 267 -0.57 -35.53 39.06
C PRO A 267 0.52 -36.61 39.01
N LYS A 268 1.77 -36.21 38.78
CA LYS A 268 2.91 -37.06 39.10
C LYS A 268 3.11 -37.01 40.61
N SER A 269 3.09 -38.19 41.24
CA SER A 269 3.30 -38.52 42.66
C SER A 269 3.85 -37.40 43.56
N ALA A 270 3.12 -37.11 44.64
CA ALA A 270 3.43 -36.12 45.67
C ALA A 270 4.63 -36.46 46.58
N ALA A 271 5.47 -37.45 46.22
CA ALA A 271 6.49 -38.00 47.12
C ALA A 271 7.86 -37.28 47.10
N GLN A 272 8.09 -36.29 46.23
CA GLN A 272 9.44 -35.67 46.10
C GLN A 272 9.54 -34.18 46.47
N ALA A 273 8.47 -33.56 46.98
CA ALA A 273 8.46 -32.12 47.31
C ALA A 273 8.58 -31.79 48.81
N LEU A 274 8.75 -32.77 49.69
CA LEU A 274 8.73 -32.57 51.15
C LEU A 274 10.10 -32.51 51.84
N SER A 275 11.23 -32.54 51.12
CA SER A 275 12.55 -32.62 51.77
C SER A 275 13.31 -31.30 51.95
N HIS A 276 12.86 -30.14 51.44
CA HIS A 276 13.60 -28.91 51.70
C HIS A 276 12.72 -27.73 52.12
N LYS A 277 12.87 -27.44 53.42
CA LYS A 277 12.58 -26.19 54.14
C LYS A 277 11.12 -25.91 54.49
N ALA A 278 10.75 -26.50 55.62
CA ALA A 278 10.09 -25.76 56.68
C ALA A 278 10.97 -24.56 57.11
N GLN A 279 10.39 -23.35 57.08
CA GLN A 279 10.57 -22.26 58.05
C GLN A 279 9.82 -21.03 57.50
N GLY A 280 8.77 -20.61 58.21
CA GLY A 280 7.91 -19.49 57.80
C GLY A 280 6.46 -19.69 58.25
N THR A 281 6.22 -19.62 59.55
CA THR A 281 4.89 -19.55 60.15
C THR A 281 4.19 -18.25 59.72
N GLY A 282 3.30 -18.31 58.74
CA GLY A 282 2.51 -17.13 58.35
C GLY A 282 1.63 -17.21 57.09
N GLY A 283 1.32 -18.41 56.55
CA GLY A 283 0.67 -18.53 55.24
C GLY A 283 -0.64 -19.32 55.17
N THR A 284 -1.09 -19.94 56.26
CA THR A 284 -2.17 -20.94 56.20
C THR A 284 -3.57 -20.32 56.06
N GLN A 285 -3.81 -19.13 56.61
CA GLN A 285 -5.13 -18.46 56.51
C GLN A 285 -5.43 -17.92 55.10
N GLY A 286 -4.44 -17.35 54.40
CA GLY A 286 -4.65 -16.77 53.05
C GLY A 286 -4.85 -17.81 51.94
N LEU A 287 -4.28 -19.01 52.10
CA LEU A 287 -4.48 -20.13 51.16
C LEU A 287 -5.86 -20.77 51.33
N ALA A 288 -6.34 -20.90 52.57
CA ALA A 288 -7.68 -21.38 52.86
C ALA A 288 -8.75 -20.44 52.28
N ASP A 289 -8.59 -19.12 52.46
CA ASP A 289 -9.50 -18.10 51.94
C ASP A 289 -9.50 -18.05 50.39
N ARG A 290 -8.33 -18.17 49.75
CA ARG A 290 -8.25 -18.30 48.28
C ARG A 290 -8.91 -19.57 47.75
N SER A 291 -8.79 -20.69 48.46
CA SER A 291 -9.43 -21.96 48.07
C SER A 291 -10.96 -21.87 48.18
N GLN A 292 -11.47 -21.23 49.23
CA GLN A 292 -12.91 -21.01 49.41
C GLN A 292 -13.49 -20.06 48.35
N ARG A 293 -12.76 -18.99 47.99
CA ARG A 293 -13.18 -18.08 46.90
C ARG A 293 -13.20 -18.77 45.55
N ALA A 294 -12.24 -19.64 45.27
CA ALA A 294 -12.21 -20.43 44.04
C ALA A 294 -13.39 -21.43 43.98
N ALA A 295 -13.69 -22.11 45.10
CA ALA A 295 -14.83 -23.02 45.20
C ALA A 295 -16.18 -22.31 45.02
N ARG A 296 -16.34 -21.10 45.58
CA ARG A 296 -17.55 -20.28 45.40
C ARG A 296 -17.74 -19.80 43.96
N ARG A 297 -16.64 -19.49 43.24
CA ARG A 297 -16.69 -19.14 41.81
C ARG A 297 -17.09 -20.33 40.94
N LEU A 298 -16.55 -21.51 41.24
CA LEU A 298 -16.88 -22.73 40.50
C LEU A 298 -18.35 -23.14 40.70
N ARG A 299 -18.89 -23.01 41.92
CA ARG A 299 -20.31 -23.26 42.20
C ARG A 299 -21.23 -22.28 41.47
N ARG A 300 -20.88 -20.99 41.40
CA ARG A 300 -21.64 -19.98 40.62
C ARG A 300 -21.62 -20.28 39.12
N TYR A 301 -20.47 -20.68 38.59
CA TYR A 301 -20.34 -21.06 37.18
C TYR A 301 -21.16 -22.32 36.84
N GLN A 302 -21.14 -23.34 37.71
CA GLN A 302 -21.97 -24.54 37.53
C GLN A 302 -23.47 -24.23 37.63
N GLN A 303 -23.88 -23.32 38.52
CA GLN A 303 -25.26 -22.85 38.61
C GLN A 303 -25.71 -22.09 37.35
N TRP A 304 -24.85 -21.25 36.78
CA TRP A 304 -25.12 -20.54 35.52
C TRP A 304 -25.26 -21.47 34.32
N ILE A 305 -24.42 -22.51 34.22
CA ILE A 305 -24.54 -23.55 33.19
C ILE A 305 -25.86 -24.33 33.35
N SER A 306 -26.24 -24.67 34.59
CA SER A 306 -27.48 -25.41 34.85
C SER A 306 -28.75 -24.57 34.71
N ALA A 307 -28.64 -23.23 34.73
CA ALA A 307 -29.79 -22.34 34.73
C ALA A 307 -30.48 -22.24 33.36
N GLY A 308 -29.82 -22.64 32.26
CA GLY A 308 -30.39 -22.67 30.90
C GLY A 308 -30.88 -21.29 30.43
N VAL A 309 -30.29 -20.75 29.37
CA VAL A 309 -30.73 -19.48 28.76
C VAL A 309 -32.25 -19.52 28.49
N PRO A 310 -33.08 -18.65 29.10
CA PRO A 310 -34.48 -18.56 28.70
C PRO A 310 -34.55 -18.01 27.27
N PRO A 311 -35.43 -18.54 26.40
CA PRO A 311 -35.55 -18.05 25.04
C PRO A 311 -35.99 -16.59 25.04
N ALA A 312 -35.28 -15.76 24.27
CA ALA A 312 -35.53 -14.34 24.13
C ALA A 312 -36.94 -14.09 23.56
N SER A 313 -37.76 -13.35 24.31
CA SER A 313 -39.01 -12.78 23.80
C SER A 313 -38.69 -11.64 22.83
N SER A 314 -39.11 -11.82 21.58
CA SER A 314 -39.08 -10.82 20.52
C SER A 314 -40.03 -9.67 20.82
N SER A 315 -39.51 -8.45 20.86
CA SER A 315 -40.20 -7.21 20.45
C SER A 315 -39.15 -6.18 20.08
#